data_AF-A0A9P6SN52-F1
#
_entry.id   AF-A0A9P6SN52-F1
#
_cell.length_a   1.000
_cell.length_b   1.000
_cell.length_c   1.000
_cell.angle_alpha   90.00
_cell.angle_beta   90.00
_cell.angle_gamma   90.00
#
_symmetry.space_group_name_H-M   'P 1'
#
loop_
_entity.id
_entity.type
_entity.pdbx_description
1 polymer ?
#
loop_
_entity_poly.entity_id
_entity_poly.type
_entity_poly.pdbx_seq_one_letter_code
_entity_poly.pdbx_strand_id
1 'polypeptide(L)'
;MTVINEHELPMAKDFSSFLSTEGASRKKGLLKGLFKFMTGFPHPSTFPFYSLSAEVKSMAPAGASPAIHNTVSNGKTNSIHSHETVTVPHGPLLGKAESLSTSLQYGIGTGIESLRQFCKEHVNRMHRPQYQDWDVITSAGNTDAFAKVILMLCNRGDKVLVEEWTYPSAFDTMAPIGVGHVPVKMDSEGMSAVSLKDILDNWGSTPGQNHKAKPRVVYLIPTGQNPTGTTMSIQRRRDIMQVAQEHNLILIEDDPYYYLQFFADEGQESNEDVNSRGSKQSGWVPSLLSMDTDGRVIRLDTFSKTLAPGCRVGYMSMNARFYDIIQCHNELTIQQPSGFSQAILAETLISHWGQEGYTRCKPKPTDMDSEDMLNVWSDEEATYLRATFAYATFEQMDQAIIRFGKSLNEVFAASTADRQNLLSDAQPMGISQLEPDLESGAPPSLLKQSRQVNGGCVNIKNQQRRSEAICIYFFGTLFTGNFVLIFVLCVLMLVFDFWTVKNVSGRLLVGLRWWNENREDGTTTWYFESRDQSRPLNPVDSRLFWTGLYVAPAIWVLFGILCILTFEPTWLLIVAVALALNFANVIGYTQCDKDAKQKWASGFASNVLGGSGGGFMGGLMSRGISRMAGSMF
;
A
#
# COMPACT_ATOMS: atom_id res chain seq x y z
N MET A 1 14.12 42.00 12.96
CA MET A 1 14.20 40.53 12.92
C MET A 1 15.64 40.16 13.21
N THR A 2 15.90 39.59 14.38
CA THR A 2 17.22 39.08 14.75
C THR A 2 17.47 37.82 13.90
N VAL A 3 18.50 37.84 13.06
CA VAL A 3 19.00 36.62 12.41
C VAL A 3 19.53 35.75 13.53
N ILE A 4 18.75 34.77 13.98
CA ILE A 4 19.27 33.74 14.88
C ILE A 4 20.32 32.99 14.06
N ASN A 5 21.57 33.09 14.48
CA ASN A 5 22.68 32.39 13.84
C ASN A 5 22.43 30.89 14.06
N GLU A 6 22.31 30.08 13.00
CA GLU A 6 22.04 28.64 13.13
C GLU A 6 23.07 27.93 14.04
N HIS A 7 24.28 28.50 14.16
CA HIS A 7 25.34 28.07 15.07
C HIS A 7 25.07 28.27 16.58
N GLU A 8 23.93 28.88 16.96
CA GLU A 8 23.51 29.06 18.37
C GLU A 8 22.38 28.10 18.77
N LEU A 9 21.79 27.35 17.83
CA LEU A 9 20.74 26.38 18.13
C LEU A 9 21.33 25.11 18.79
N PRO A 10 20.58 24.44 19.68
CA PRO A 10 21.06 23.22 20.32
C PRO A 10 21.26 22.08 19.32
N MET A 11 22.09 21.10 19.69
CA MET A 11 22.16 19.81 18.99
C MET A 11 20.90 18.99 19.29
N ALA A 12 20.51 18.14 18.35
CA ALA A 12 19.50 17.11 18.58
C ALA A 12 19.86 16.21 19.77
N LYS A 13 18.84 15.72 20.46
CA LYS A 13 19.00 14.69 21.49
C LYS A 13 19.48 13.38 20.86
N ASP A 14 20.22 12.60 21.63
CA ASP A 14 20.64 11.27 21.18
C ASP A 14 19.48 10.27 21.23
N PHE A 15 18.98 9.90 20.05
CA PHE A 15 17.94 8.88 19.88
C PHE A 15 18.50 7.52 19.45
N SER A 16 19.79 7.24 19.66
CA SER A 16 20.41 5.96 19.27
C SER A 16 19.75 4.74 19.93
N SER A 17 19.12 4.90 21.09
CA SER A 17 18.35 3.84 21.77
C SER A 17 17.03 3.47 21.09
N PHE A 18 16.57 4.27 20.11
CA PHE A 18 15.38 3.99 19.31
C PHE A 18 15.67 3.14 18.09
N LEU A 19 16.94 2.96 17.74
CA LEU A 19 17.31 2.20 16.55
C LEU A 19 16.91 0.73 16.72
N SER A 20 16.33 0.17 15.67
CA SER A 20 16.14 -1.27 15.55
C SER A 20 17.50 -1.98 15.51
N THR A 21 17.47 -3.31 15.65
CA THR A 21 18.67 -4.14 15.47
C THR A 21 19.30 -3.89 14.10
N GLU A 22 18.47 -3.77 13.07
CA GLU A 22 18.91 -3.48 11.70
C GLU A 22 19.47 -2.06 11.59
N GLY A 23 18.74 -1.04 12.06
CA GLY A 23 19.16 0.37 12.03
C GLY A 23 20.50 0.60 12.74
N ALA A 24 20.69 -0.03 13.91
CA ALA A 24 21.94 0.05 14.67
C ALA A 24 23.11 -0.70 13.99
N SER A 25 22.82 -1.76 13.22
CA SER A 25 23.84 -2.55 12.51
C SER A 25 24.39 -1.85 11.26
N ARG A 26 23.63 -0.91 10.68
CA ARG A 26 24.05 -0.14 9.50
C ARG A 26 25.20 0.80 9.86
N LYS A 27 26.39 0.52 9.29
CA LYS A 27 27.60 1.34 9.44
C LYS A 27 27.87 2.08 8.15
N LYS A 28 28.51 3.26 8.25
CA LYS A 28 28.95 4.04 7.07
C LYS A 28 29.65 3.15 6.06
N GLY A 29 29.10 3.08 4.85
CA GLY A 29 29.56 2.18 3.81
C GLY A 29 31.01 2.47 3.41
N LEU A 30 31.81 1.41 3.25
CA LEU A 30 33.17 1.49 2.70
C LEU A 30 33.17 2.06 1.27
N LEU A 31 32.05 1.93 0.55
CA LEU A 31 31.90 2.35 -0.84
C LEU A 31 32.33 3.81 -1.03
N LYS A 32 31.84 4.75 -0.21
CA LYS A 32 32.14 6.20 -0.34
C LYS A 32 33.64 6.51 -0.34
N GLY A 33 34.43 5.79 0.47
CA GLY A 33 35.89 5.93 0.49
C GLY A 33 36.60 5.26 -0.69
N LEU A 34 35.96 4.25 -1.28
CA LEU A 34 36.48 3.45 -2.38
C LEU A 34 36.06 3.95 -3.77
N PHE A 35 35.05 4.83 -3.89
CA PHE A 35 34.58 5.39 -5.18
C PHE A 35 35.74 5.89 -6.06
N LYS A 36 36.74 6.54 -5.47
CA LYS A 36 37.92 7.07 -6.20
C LYS A 36 38.87 6.00 -6.76
N PHE A 37 38.73 4.75 -6.32
CA PHE A 37 39.58 3.62 -6.70
C PHE A 37 38.81 2.53 -7.47
N MET A 38 37.49 2.65 -7.57
CA MET A 38 36.66 1.66 -8.26
C MET A 38 36.73 1.89 -9.79
N THR A 39 37.07 0.84 -10.52
CA THR A 39 37.18 0.84 -11.99
C THR A 39 35.86 0.52 -12.70
N GLY A 40 34.74 0.48 -11.96
CA GLY A 40 33.43 0.04 -12.45
C GLY A 40 32.55 1.16 -13.04
N PHE A 41 33.00 2.42 -13.03
CA PHE A 41 32.21 3.52 -13.58
C PHE A 41 32.34 3.55 -15.11
N PRO A 42 31.24 3.38 -15.87
CA PRO A 42 31.27 3.56 -17.31
C PRO A 42 31.67 5.00 -17.65
N HIS A 43 32.52 5.19 -18.65
CA HIS A 43 32.90 6.52 -19.11
C HIS A 43 31.67 7.23 -19.69
N PRO A 44 31.41 8.53 -19.40
CA PRO A 44 30.19 9.20 -19.85
C PRO A 44 29.92 9.16 -21.36
N SER A 45 30.96 9.01 -22.19
CA SER A 45 30.80 8.84 -23.64
C SER A 45 30.07 7.55 -24.06
N THR A 46 29.89 6.59 -23.15
CA THR A 46 29.10 5.37 -23.43
C THR A 46 27.61 5.58 -23.17
N PHE A 47 27.21 6.70 -22.57
CA PHE A 47 25.81 7.02 -22.35
C PHE A 47 25.18 7.53 -23.66
N PRO A 48 24.08 6.94 -24.16
CA PRO A 48 23.49 7.32 -25.44
C PRO A 48 22.64 8.61 -25.37
N PHE A 49 22.83 9.46 -24.35
CA PHE A 49 22.00 10.63 -24.07
C PHE A 49 22.84 11.91 -24.04
N TYR A 50 22.65 12.79 -25.03
CA TYR A 50 23.40 14.04 -25.17
C TYR A 50 22.71 15.25 -24.50
N SER A 51 21.40 15.23 -24.38
CA SER A 51 20.63 16.28 -23.71
C SER A 51 19.30 15.71 -23.22
N LEU A 52 18.72 16.37 -22.23
CA LEU A 52 17.42 16.04 -21.65
C LEU A 52 16.66 17.35 -21.56
N SER A 53 15.59 17.45 -22.34
CA SER A 53 14.79 18.67 -22.42
C SER A 53 13.34 18.38 -22.10
N ALA A 54 12.69 19.34 -21.46
CA ALA A 54 11.26 19.30 -21.16
C ALA A 54 10.66 20.70 -21.33
N GLU A 55 9.43 20.76 -21.84
CA GLU A 55 8.61 21.96 -21.77
C GLU A 55 7.97 22.05 -20.40
N VAL A 56 8.32 23.08 -19.63
CA VAL A 56 7.78 23.30 -18.28
C VAL A 56 6.94 24.57 -18.24
N LYS A 57 6.06 24.66 -17.25
CA LYS A 57 5.35 25.91 -16.97
C LYS A 57 6.36 27.00 -16.60
N SER A 58 6.30 28.15 -17.24
CA SER A 58 7.19 29.25 -16.89
C SER A 58 6.73 29.94 -15.60
N MET A 59 7.68 30.13 -14.68
CA MET A 59 7.45 30.72 -13.36
C MET A 59 8.30 31.98 -13.20
N ALA A 60 8.11 32.96 -14.10
CA ALA A 60 8.86 34.21 -14.10
C ALA A 60 8.91 34.88 -12.70
N PRO A 61 9.99 35.63 -12.37
CA PRO A 61 10.14 36.33 -11.10
C PRO A 61 8.96 37.27 -10.82
N ALA A 62 8.58 37.41 -9.55
CA ALA A 62 7.49 38.30 -9.14
C ALA A 62 7.77 39.74 -9.60
N GLY A 63 6.97 40.23 -10.56
CA GLY A 63 7.11 41.57 -11.15
C GLY A 63 7.23 41.59 -12.68
N ALA A 64 7.56 40.47 -13.32
CA ALA A 64 7.31 40.29 -14.74
C ALA A 64 5.85 39.83 -14.91
N SER A 65 4.99 40.63 -15.54
CA SER A 65 3.65 40.16 -15.92
C SER A 65 3.82 38.86 -16.70
N PRO A 66 3.21 37.73 -16.28
CA PRO A 66 3.08 36.62 -17.20
C PRO A 66 2.38 37.18 -18.43
N ALA A 67 2.95 36.95 -19.61
CA ALA A 67 2.26 37.25 -20.86
C ALA A 67 1.09 36.27 -20.98
N ILE A 68 0.02 36.53 -20.23
CA ILE A 68 -1.25 35.83 -20.38
C ILE A 68 -1.81 36.32 -21.70
N HIS A 69 -1.57 35.55 -22.77
CA HIS A 69 -2.31 35.71 -24.01
C HIS A 69 -3.74 35.21 -23.77
N ASN A 70 -4.61 36.12 -23.32
CA ASN A 70 -6.04 35.88 -23.27
C ASN A 70 -6.56 35.82 -24.71
N THR A 71 -6.73 34.62 -25.24
CA THR A 71 -7.48 34.43 -26.49
C THR A 71 -8.95 34.25 -26.13
N VAL A 72 -9.78 35.24 -26.45
CA VAL A 72 -11.24 35.13 -26.29
C VAL A 72 -11.78 34.39 -27.50
N SER A 73 -12.13 33.12 -27.34
CA SER A 73 -12.99 32.39 -28.28
C SER A 73 -14.22 31.91 -27.55
N ASN A 74 -15.41 32.33 -27.99
CA ASN A 74 -16.72 31.89 -27.46
C ASN A 74 -16.98 32.14 -25.97
N GLY A 75 -16.54 33.28 -25.42
CA GLY A 75 -16.92 33.69 -24.05
C GLY A 75 -16.30 32.85 -22.91
N LYS A 76 -15.42 31.89 -23.22
CA LYS A 76 -14.57 31.20 -22.24
C LYS A 76 -13.16 31.80 -22.28
N THR A 77 -12.67 32.28 -21.13
CA THR A 77 -11.27 32.73 -20.96
C THR A 77 -10.35 31.52 -20.85
N ASN A 78 -9.63 31.19 -21.92
CA ASN A 78 -8.58 30.18 -21.86
C ASN A 78 -7.27 30.85 -21.41
N SER A 79 -6.83 30.55 -20.19
CA SER A 79 -5.50 30.88 -19.69
C SER A 79 -4.46 30.03 -20.42
N ILE A 80 -3.81 30.57 -21.45
CA ILE A 80 -2.62 29.94 -22.04
C ILE A 80 -1.48 30.16 -21.05
N HIS A 81 -1.11 29.11 -20.30
CA HIS A 81 0.10 29.15 -19.49
C HIS A 81 1.31 29.27 -20.42
N SER A 82 2.16 30.27 -20.17
CA SER A 82 3.45 30.37 -20.86
C SER A 82 4.32 29.17 -20.50
N HIS A 83 4.85 28.48 -21.50
CA HIS A 83 5.80 27.38 -21.33
C HIS A 83 7.23 27.86 -21.65
N GLU A 84 8.21 27.23 -21.03
CA GLU A 84 9.63 27.41 -21.34
C GLU A 84 10.35 26.07 -21.46
N THR A 85 11.31 25.99 -22.38
CA THR A 85 12.15 24.81 -22.55
C THR A 85 13.25 24.78 -21.50
N VAL A 86 13.22 23.77 -20.64
CA VAL A 86 14.33 23.41 -19.75
C VAL A 86 15.21 22.42 -20.48
N THR A 87 16.53 22.59 -20.41
CA THR A 87 17.49 21.65 -21.02
C THR A 87 18.67 21.41 -20.08
N VAL A 88 18.85 20.13 -19.71
CA VAL A 88 20.05 19.63 -19.05
C VAL A 88 21.09 19.30 -20.13
N PRO A 89 22.26 19.97 -20.15
CA PRO A 89 23.30 19.73 -21.14
C PRO A 89 24.05 18.42 -20.88
N HIS A 90 24.77 17.91 -21.89
CA HIS A 90 25.65 16.74 -21.75
C HIS A 90 26.70 16.95 -20.64
N GLY A 91 27.48 18.03 -20.77
CA GLY A 91 28.57 18.38 -19.86
C GLY A 91 28.26 19.60 -19.00
N PRO A 92 29.09 19.90 -17.99
CA PRO A 92 28.93 21.09 -17.16
C PRO A 92 28.95 22.37 -18.01
N LEU A 93 27.99 23.25 -17.80
CA LEU A 93 27.90 24.57 -18.43
C LEU A 93 27.62 25.65 -17.38
N LEU A 94 28.19 26.84 -17.58
CA LEU A 94 27.96 27.97 -16.69
C LEU A 94 26.48 28.38 -16.70
N GLY A 95 25.89 28.57 -15.51
CA GLY A 95 24.48 28.93 -15.36
C GLY A 95 23.51 27.74 -15.46
N LYS A 96 24.02 26.51 -15.58
CA LYS A 96 23.24 25.27 -15.48
C LYS A 96 23.48 24.62 -14.12
N ALA A 97 22.41 24.10 -13.52
CA ALA A 97 22.47 23.46 -12.22
C ALA A 97 23.07 22.06 -12.31
N GLU A 98 22.81 21.36 -13.43
CA GLU A 98 23.19 19.97 -13.63
C GLU A 98 23.76 19.69 -15.02
N SER A 99 24.43 18.54 -15.14
CA SER A 99 24.92 18.00 -16.41
C SER A 99 24.62 16.50 -16.49
N LEU A 100 24.11 16.02 -17.61
CA LEU A 100 23.74 14.61 -17.80
C LEU A 100 24.90 13.65 -17.58
N SER A 101 26.10 13.98 -18.02
CA SER A 101 27.29 13.14 -17.82
C SER A 101 27.57 12.86 -16.33
N THR A 102 27.23 13.81 -15.45
CA THR A 102 27.32 13.64 -13.98
C THR A 102 26.07 12.97 -13.44
N SER A 103 24.88 13.45 -13.80
CA SER A 103 23.63 12.97 -13.21
C SER A 103 23.26 11.53 -13.61
N LEU A 104 23.70 11.07 -14.79
CA LEU A 104 23.52 9.69 -15.26
C LEU A 104 24.58 8.73 -14.74
N GLN A 105 25.65 9.26 -14.16
CA GLN A 105 26.64 8.43 -13.46
C GLN A 105 26.06 7.94 -12.12
N TYR A 106 26.61 6.84 -11.63
CA TYR A 106 26.39 6.41 -10.25
C TYR A 106 26.65 7.56 -9.26
N GLY A 107 25.69 7.78 -8.35
CA GLY A 107 25.80 8.73 -7.26
C GLY A 107 25.85 8.03 -5.91
N ILE A 108 25.80 8.83 -4.85
CA ILE A 108 25.87 8.36 -3.46
C ILE A 108 24.48 8.35 -2.81
N GLY A 109 24.36 7.66 -1.67
CA GLY A 109 23.16 7.51 -0.84
C GLY A 109 22.31 8.76 -0.60
N THR A 110 22.90 9.95 -0.74
CA THR A 110 22.28 11.24 -0.45
C THR A 110 21.41 11.77 -1.60
N GLY A 111 21.66 11.31 -2.83
CA GLY A 111 21.17 11.92 -4.07
C GLY A 111 22.08 12.99 -4.64
N ILE A 112 21.62 13.62 -5.73
CA ILE A 112 22.34 14.70 -6.41
C ILE A 112 22.41 15.93 -5.51
N GLU A 113 23.63 16.48 -5.37
CA GLU A 113 23.92 17.53 -4.40
C GLU A 113 23.13 18.81 -4.65
N SER A 114 23.00 19.25 -5.91
CA SER A 114 22.27 20.48 -6.25
C SER A 114 20.80 20.41 -5.81
N LEU A 115 20.11 19.31 -6.10
CA LEU A 115 18.73 19.08 -5.70
C LEU A 115 18.61 18.98 -4.17
N ARG A 116 19.54 18.27 -3.52
CA ARG A 116 19.58 18.15 -2.06
C ARG A 116 19.73 19.52 -1.40
N GLN A 117 20.61 20.38 -1.90
CA GLN A 117 20.81 21.75 -1.40
C GLN A 117 19.57 22.62 -1.64
N PHE A 118 18.93 22.51 -2.80
CA PHE A 118 17.65 23.18 -3.05
C PHE A 118 16.60 22.76 -2.02
N CYS A 119 16.45 21.46 -1.76
CA CYS A 119 15.52 20.95 -0.75
C CYS A 119 15.89 21.42 0.66
N LYS A 120 17.17 21.43 1.02
CA LYS A 120 17.65 21.92 2.32
C LYS A 120 17.31 23.39 2.52
N GLU A 121 17.61 24.23 1.53
CA GLU A 121 17.24 25.64 1.56
C GLU A 121 15.71 25.80 1.63
N HIS A 122 14.95 24.99 0.89
CA HIS A 122 13.50 25.02 0.91
C HIS A 122 12.94 24.69 2.29
N VAL A 123 13.45 23.64 2.94
CA VAL A 123 13.09 23.26 4.31
C VAL A 123 13.47 24.36 5.29
N ASN A 124 14.64 24.98 5.14
CA ASN A 124 15.02 26.10 6.00
C ASN A 124 14.07 27.29 5.83
N ARG A 125 13.70 27.64 4.60
CA ARG A 125 12.79 28.76 4.32
C ARG A 125 11.38 28.52 4.86
N MET A 126 10.87 27.31 4.72
CA MET A 126 9.47 26.96 5.01
C MET A 126 9.25 26.50 6.44
N HIS A 127 10.21 25.76 7.01
CA HIS A 127 10.03 25.06 8.28
C HIS A 127 10.96 25.55 9.39
N ARG A 128 12.18 26.01 9.09
CA ARG A 128 13.16 26.49 10.10
C ARG A 128 13.28 25.56 11.32
N PRO A 129 13.85 24.34 11.19
CA PRO A 129 14.05 23.44 12.33
C PRO A 129 14.80 24.14 13.48
N GLN A 130 14.44 23.82 14.74
CA GLN A 130 14.93 24.55 15.94
C GLN A 130 16.14 23.87 16.62
N TYR A 131 16.95 23.15 15.83
CA TYR A 131 18.20 22.50 16.23
C TYR A 131 19.20 22.61 15.06
N GLN A 132 20.50 22.45 15.30
CA GLN A 132 21.53 22.79 14.28
C GLN A 132 22.01 21.62 13.40
N ASP A 133 21.91 20.36 13.86
CA ASP A 133 22.44 19.18 13.18
C ASP A 133 21.38 18.40 12.40
N TRP A 134 20.39 19.09 11.83
CA TRP A 134 19.49 18.50 10.84
C TRP A 134 20.10 18.54 9.44
N ASP A 135 19.70 17.60 8.60
CA ASP A 135 19.99 17.64 7.18
C ASP A 135 18.88 16.99 6.34
N VAL A 136 18.98 17.16 5.02
CA VAL A 136 18.04 16.61 4.04
C VAL A 136 18.69 15.51 3.22
N ILE A 137 17.98 14.39 3.08
CA ILE A 137 18.35 13.26 2.22
C ILE A 137 17.25 12.94 1.22
N THR A 138 17.60 12.68 -0.03
CA THR A 138 16.61 12.33 -1.06
C THR A 138 16.09 10.89 -0.91
N SER A 139 14.89 10.64 -1.44
CA SER A 139 14.20 9.35 -1.39
C SER A 139 13.49 9.05 -2.71
N ALA A 140 13.09 7.79 -2.92
CA ALA A 140 12.26 7.41 -4.06
C ALA A 140 10.76 7.71 -3.83
N GLY A 141 10.46 8.77 -3.06
CA GLY A 141 9.11 9.15 -2.61
C GLY A 141 8.81 8.72 -1.17
N ASN A 142 7.68 9.19 -0.61
CA ASN A 142 7.34 8.98 0.80
C ASN A 142 7.12 7.50 1.16
N THR A 143 6.61 6.67 0.24
CA THR A 143 6.46 5.22 0.48
C THR A 143 7.81 4.55 0.75
N ASP A 144 8.82 4.86 -0.07
CA ASP A 144 10.19 4.39 0.11
C ASP A 144 10.83 4.94 1.39
N ALA A 145 10.63 6.23 1.64
CA ALA A 145 11.11 6.90 2.84
C ALA A 145 10.52 6.29 4.12
N PHE A 146 9.21 6.07 4.16
CA PHE A 146 8.51 5.49 5.30
C PHE A 146 9.00 4.07 5.59
N ALA A 147 9.12 3.22 4.57
CA ALA A 147 9.64 1.86 4.74
C ALA A 147 11.03 1.85 5.39
N LYS A 148 11.93 2.76 4.96
CA LYS A 148 13.28 2.89 5.53
C LYS A 148 13.27 3.38 6.97
N VAL A 149 12.39 4.32 7.29
CA VAL A 149 12.24 4.83 8.67
C VAL A 149 11.70 3.73 9.59
N ILE A 150 10.74 2.92 9.13
CA ILE A 150 10.25 1.78 9.92
C ILE A 150 11.36 0.76 10.15
N LEU A 151 12.11 0.37 9.12
CA LEU A 151 13.25 -0.55 9.28
C LEU A 151 14.35 0.03 10.18
N MET A 152 14.54 1.35 10.19
CA MET A 152 15.50 2.03 11.07
C MET A 152 15.08 1.99 12.54
N LEU A 153 13.77 2.08 12.84
CA LEU A 153 13.26 2.33 14.20
C LEU A 153 12.54 1.14 14.84
N CYS A 154 12.04 0.19 14.06
CA CYS A 154 11.19 -0.89 14.53
C CYS A 154 11.80 -2.26 14.27
N ASN A 155 11.68 -3.16 15.24
CA ASN A 155 11.92 -4.59 15.08
C ASN A 155 10.59 -5.33 14.89
N ARG A 156 10.66 -6.58 14.43
CA ARG A 156 9.50 -7.48 14.43
C ARG A 156 8.90 -7.57 15.84
N GLY A 157 7.60 -7.37 15.95
CA GLY A 157 6.85 -7.34 17.21
C GLY A 157 6.69 -5.95 17.84
N ASP A 158 7.46 -4.95 17.39
CA ASP A 158 7.25 -3.56 17.80
C ASP A 158 5.92 -3.02 17.25
N LYS A 159 5.48 -1.89 17.80
CA LYS A 159 4.22 -1.24 17.42
C LYS A 159 4.44 0.24 17.15
N VAL A 160 3.75 0.75 16.13
CA VAL A 160 3.69 2.18 15.78
C VAL A 160 2.31 2.72 16.15
N LEU A 161 2.27 3.89 16.78
CA LEU A 161 1.03 4.62 17.02
C LEU A 161 0.62 5.30 15.72
N VAL A 162 -0.62 5.07 15.27
CA VAL A 162 -1.14 5.60 14.02
C VAL A 162 -2.48 6.27 14.26
N GLU A 163 -2.86 7.16 13.36
CA GLU A 163 -4.21 7.71 13.32
C GLU A 163 -5.26 6.61 13.13
N GLU A 164 -6.43 6.75 13.77
CA GLU A 164 -7.55 5.79 13.71
C GLU A 164 -7.95 5.46 12.26
N TRP A 165 -7.96 6.47 11.40
CA TRP A 165 -8.03 6.33 9.96
C TRP A 165 -6.73 6.87 9.39
N THR A 166 -6.05 6.12 8.52
CA THR A 166 -4.74 6.54 8.00
C THR A 166 -4.48 5.98 6.61
N TYR A 167 -3.37 6.40 6.00
CA TYR A 167 -2.97 5.99 4.66
C TYR A 167 -2.76 4.47 4.58
N PRO A 168 -3.53 3.73 3.75
CA PRO A 168 -3.52 2.27 3.76
C PRO A 168 -2.13 1.65 3.53
N SER A 169 -1.32 2.24 2.65
CA SER A 169 0.02 1.70 2.36
C SER A 169 0.99 1.81 3.53
N ALA A 170 0.71 2.62 4.55
CA ALA A 170 1.48 2.58 5.79
C ALA A 170 1.31 1.22 6.50
N PHE A 171 0.10 0.65 6.51
CA PHE A 171 -0.14 -0.70 7.04
C PHE A 171 0.53 -1.77 6.21
N ASP A 172 0.40 -1.70 4.89
CA ASP A 172 0.99 -2.67 3.96
C ASP A 172 2.53 -2.65 4.02
N THR A 173 3.13 -1.53 4.41
CA THR A 173 4.57 -1.42 4.65
C THR A 173 4.98 -2.10 5.96
N MET A 174 4.20 -1.94 7.04
CA MET A 174 4.55 -2.45 8.37
C MET A 174 4.23 -3.94 8.57
N ALA A 175 3.12 -4.43 8.02
CA ALA A 175 2.62 -5.77 8.30
C ALA A 175 3.59 -6.91 7.88
N PRO A 176 4.21 -6.90 6.69
CA PRO A 176 5.09 -7.99 6.24
C PRO A 176 6.36 -8.15 7.10
N ILE A 177 6.88 -7.04 7.62
CA ILE A 177 8.05 -7.03 8.52
C ILE A 177 7.67 -7.30 9.99
N GLY A 178 6.38 -7.57 10.25
CA GLY A 178 5.86 -7.95 11.55
C GLY A 178 5.81 -6.79 12.55
N VAL A 179 5.73 -5.55 12.07
CA VAL A 179 5.50 -4.37 12.89
C VAL A 179 4.00 -4.14 12.99
N GLY A 180 3.49 -4.08 14.22
CA GLY A 180 2.07 -3.82 14.50
C GLY A 180 1.75 -2.33 14.54
N HIS A 181 0.46 -2.02 14.64
CA HIS A 181 -0.01 -0.65 14.82
C HIS A 181 -0.93 -0.55 16.05
N VAL A 182 -1.03 0.66 16.60
CA VAL A 182 -2.00 1.02 17.64
C VAL A 182 -2.77 2.25 17.16
N PRO A 183 -4.08 2.12 16.91
CA PRO A 183 -4.89 3.26 16.50
C PRO A 183 -5.05 4.25 17.66
N VAL A 184 -4.84 5.52 17.37
CA VAL A 184 -5.07 6.67 18.25
C VAL A 184 -6.30 7.40 17.73
N LYS A 185 -7.27 7.64 18.60
CA LYS A 185 -8.53 8.29 18.21
C LYS A 185 -8.28 9.65 17.60
N MET A 186 -9.17 10.03 16.70
CA MET A 186 -9.14 11.32 16.01
C MET A 186 -10.38 12.15 16.32
N ASP A 187 -10.29 13.45 16.06
CA ASP A 187 -11.40 14.38 16.00
C ASP A 187 -11.29 15.26 14.75
N SER A 188 -12.03 16.37 14.68
CA SER A 188 -12.05 17.28 13.52
C SER A 188 -10.69 17.92 13.21
N GLU A 189 -9.73 17.86 14.12
CA GLU A 189 -8.37 18.37 13.89
C GLU A 189 -7.35 17.24 13.67
N GLY A 190 -7.79 15.99 13.43
CA GLY A 190 -6.90 14.84 13.24
C GLY A 190 -6.63 14.09 14.55
N MET A 191 -5.44 13.47 14.70
CA MET A 191 -5.06 12.73 15.91
C MET A 191 -5.32 13.51 17.20
N SER A 192 -6.01 12.90 18.17
CA SER A 192 -6.28 13.51 19.48
C SER A 192 -5.07 13.36 20.40
N ALA A 193 -4.50 14.48 20.86
CA ALA A 193 -3.41 14.50 21.83
C ALA A 193 -3.80 13.87 23.17
N VAL A 194 -5.06 14.08 23.60
CA VAL A 194 -5.62 13.46 24.81
C VAL A 194 -5.65 11.93 24.65
N SER A 195 -6.19 11.43 23.53
CA SER A 195 -6.20 9.98 23.29
C SER A 195 -4.79 9.39 23.18
N LEU A 196 -3.84 10.10 22.56
CA LEU A 196 -2.45 9.68 22.48
C LEU A 196 -1.85 9.53 23.88
N LYS A 197 -2.03 10.55 24.73
CA LYS A 197 -1.56 10.56 26.11
C LYS A 197 -2.20 9.44 26.93
N ASP A 198 -3.53 9.27 26.84
CA ASP A 198 -4.27 8.25 27.58
C ASP A 198 -3.79 6.83 27.25
N ILE A 199 -3.53 6.54 25.97
CA ILE A 199 -2.98 5.24 25.53
C ILE A 199 -1.60 5.00 26.16
N LEU A 200 -0.77 6.03 26.21
CA LEU A 200 0.60 5.94 26.69
C LEU A 200 0.68 5.87 28.22
N ASP A 201 -0.16 6.61 28.94
CA ASP A 201 -0.26 6.59 30.41
C ASP A 201 -0.79 5.23 30.92
N ASN A 202 -1.74 4.64 30.19
CA ASN A 202 -2.39 3.40 30.58
C ASN A 202 -1.82 2.16 29.86
N TRP A 203 -0.66 2.31 29.21
CA TRP A 203 -0.06 1.20 28.45
C TRP A 203 0.30 0.04 29.37
N GLY A 204 -0.15 -1.17 29.04
CA GLY A 204 0.07 -2.36 29.85
C GLY A 204 -0.96 -2.58 30.97
N SER A 205 -1.94 -1.67 31.13
CA SER A 205 -3.09 -1.87 32.01
C SER A 205 -4.24 -2.63 31.34
N THR A 206 -4.23 -2.74 30.01
CA THR A 206 -5.28 -3.45 29.24
C THR A 206 -4.95 -4.94 29.10
N PRO A 207 -5.90 -5.87 29.37
CA PRO A 207 -5.69 -7.30 29.19
C PRO A 207 -5.16 -7.63 27.78
N GLY A 208 -4.00 -8.31 27.72
CA GLY A 208 -3.28 -8.61 26.47
C GLY A 208 -2.16 -7.65 26.09
N GLN A 209 -1.92 -6.58 26.87
CA GLN A 209 -0.80 -5.66 26.71
C GLN A 209 0.26 -5.75 27.83
N ASN A 210 -0.03 -6.40 28.96
CA ASN A 210 0.80 -6.41 30.18
C ASN A 210 2.25 -6.93 29.99
N HIS A 211 2.55 -7.55 28.85
CA HIS A 211 3.88 -8.06 28.50
C HIS A 211 4.43 -7.49 27.18
N LYS A 212 3.80 -6.46 26.61
CA LYS A 212 4.22 -5.85 25.34
C LYS A 212 4.96 -4.53 25.59
N ALA A 213 6.07 -4.33 24.89
CA ALA A 213 6.82 -3.07 24.94
C ALA A 213 5.91 -1.87 24.59
N LYS A 214 6.11 -0.76 25.30
CA LYS A 214 5.41 0.50 25.02
C LYS A 214 5.82 1.03 23.64
N PRO A 215 4.87 1.41 22.76
CA PRO A 215 5.18 2.04 21.48
C PRO A 215 6.00 3.31 21.67
N ARG A 216 6.97 3.53 20.77
CA ARG A 216 7.90 4.68 20.84
C ARG A 216 7.93 5.52 19.57
N VAL A 217 7.14 5.15 18.57
CA VAL A 217 7.08 5.79 17.24
C VAL A 217 5.63 6.12 16.93
N VAL A 218 5.39 7.32 16.42
CA VAL A 218 4.08 7.79 15.95
C VAL A 218 4.18 8.11 14.47
N TYR A 219 3.22 7.64 13.67
CA TYR A 219 3.02 8.05 12.28
C TYR A 219 1.71 8.84 12.19
N LEU A 220 1.77 10.02 11.56
CA LEU A 220 0.64 10.92 11.43
C LEU A 220 0.77 11.79 10.16
N ILE A 221 -0.37 12.22 9.62
CA ILE A 221 -0.46 13.08 8.44
C ILE A 221 -1.10 14.41 8.88
N PRO A 222 -0.31 15.41 9.31
CA PRO A 222 -0.85 16.56 10.02
C PRO A 222 -1.63 17.54 9.13
N THR A 223 -1.42 17.52 7.82
CA THR A 223 -2.03 18.44 6.86
C THR A 223 -2.74 17.65 5.77
N GLY A 224 -4.02 17.95 5.51
CA GLY A 224 -4.81 17.23 4.50
C GLY A 224 -4.81 15.72 4.75
N GLN A 225 -5.09 15.32 5.99
CA GLN A 225 -4.98 13.95 6.48
C GLN A 225 -5.63 12.95 5.53
N ASN A 226 -4.96 11.84 5.23
CA ASN A 226 -5.53 10.80 4.36
C ASN A 226 -6.12 9.67 5.22
N PRO A 227 -7.44 9.40 5.17
CA PRO A 227 -8.42 9.87 4.18
C PRO A 227 -9.33 11.04 4.61
N THR A 228 -9.21 11.57 5.84
CA THR A 228 -10.25 12.44 6.41
C THR A 228 -10.26 13.87 5.88
N GLY A 229 -9.19 14.33 5.23
CA GLY A 229 -8.96 15.70 4.80
C GLY A 229 -8.63 16.68 5.94
N THR A 230 -8.65 16.24 7.20
CA THR A 230 -8.48 17.14 8.36
C THR A 230 -7.06 17.71 8.43
N THR A 231 -6.93 18.93 8.96
CA THR A 231 -5.63 19.56 9.21
C THR A 231 -5.51 19.94 10.67
N MET A 232 -4.42 19.52 11.32
CA MET A 232 -4.13 19.88 12.71
C MET A 232 -3.87 21.38 12.82
N SER A 233 -4.57 22.04 13.75
CA SER A 233 -4.25 23.41 14.13
C SER A 233 -2.87 23.52 14.78
N ILE A 234 -2.39 24.76 14.90
CA ILE A 234 -1.12 25.06 15.60
C ILE A 234 -1.17 24.53 17.03
N GLN A 235 -2.30 24.69 17.73
CA GLN A 235 -2.44 24.23 19.10
C GLN A 235 -2.40 22.70 19.17
N ARG A 236 -3.12 22.00 18.29
CA ARG A 236 -3.07 20.54 18.21
C ARG A 236 -1.66 20.01 18.00
N ARG A 237 -0.89 20.62 17.08
CA ARG A 237 0.51 20.26 16.82
C ARG A 237 1.39 20.43 18.07
N ARG A 238 1.21 21.52 18.82
CA ARG A 238 1.91 21.74 20.11
C ARG A 238 1.56 20.69 21.15
N ASP A 239 0.28 20.35 21.28
CA ASP A 239 -0.17 19.37 22.25
C ASP A 239 0.41 17.97 21.93
N ILE A 240 0.44 17.57 20.65
CA ILE A 240 1.08 16.32 20.21
C ILE A 240 2.59 16.35 20.48
N MET A 241 3.27 17.47 20.20
CA MET A 241 4.71 17.63 20.51
C MET A 241 4.99 17.50 21.99
N GLN A 242 4.14 18.08 22.85
CA GLN A 242 4.26 17.96 24.30
C GLN A 242 4.13 16.50 24.74
N VAL A 243 3.10 15.78 24.27
CA VAL A 243 2.92 14.35 24.58
C VAL A 243 4.11 13.52 24.09
N ALA A 244 4.65 13.84 22.92
CA ALA A 244 5.86 13.19 22.39
C ALA A 244 7.06 13.42 23.31
N GLN A 245 7.24 14.64 23.84
CA GLN A 245 8.29 14.95 24.78
C GLN A 245 8.12 14.21 26.11
N GLU A 246 6.93 14.23 26.70
CA GLU A 246 6.61 13.56 27.97
C GLU A 246 6.83 12.05 27.92
N HIS A 247 6.49 11.40 26.80
CA HIS A 247 6.62 9.95 26.63
C HIS A 247 7.83 9.51 25.81
N ASN A 248 8.72 10.44 25.46
CA ASN A 248 9.90 10.19 24.64
C ASN A 248 9.57 9.42 23.35
N LEU A 249 8.77 10.03 22.46
CA LEU A 249 8.36 9.45 21.17
C LEU A 249 9.13 10.07 20.00
N ILE A 250 9.38 9.29 18.96
CA ILE A 250 9.76 9.77 17.63
C ILE A 250 8.50 9.99 16.79
N LEU A 251 8.43 11.11 16.09
CA LEU A 251 7.31 11.45 15.21
C LEU A 251 7.73 11.31 13.75
N ILE A 252 6.98 10.52 12.98
CA ILE A 252 7.07 10.45 11.53
C ILE A 252 5.98 11.36 10.97
N GLU A 253 6.38 12.55 10.53
CA GLU A 253 5.50 13.55 9.91
C GLU A 253 5.47 13.28 8.39
N ASP A 254 4.44 12.58 7.90
CA ASP A 254 4.24 12.32 6.48
C ASP A 254 3.33 13.39 5.88
N ASP A 255 3.90 14.36 5.17
CA ASP A 255 3.21 15.62 4.86
C ASP A 255 3.26 15.96 3.36
N PRO A 256 2.76 15.07 2.49
CA PRO A 256 2.79 15.26 1.03
C PRO A 256 1.90 16.42 0.57
N TYR A 257 0.97 16.87 1.41
CA TYR A 257 -0.01 17.91 1.12
C TYR A 257 0.29 19.24 1.81
N TYR A 258 1.39 19.38 2.54
CA TYR A 258 1.74 20.62 3.26
C TYR A 258 1.63 21.86 2.38
N TYR A 259 2.10 21.75 1.13
CA TYR A 259 2.15 22.82 0.15
C TYR A 259 0.82 23.09 -0.57
N LEU A 260 -0.26 22.45 -0.12
CA LEU A 260 -1.61 22.55 -0.68
C LEU A 260 -2.61 22.99 0.40
N GLN A 261 -2.15 23.78 1.38
CA GLN A 261 -3.02 24.42 2.35
C GLN A 261 -3.77 25.56 1.68
N PHE A 262 -5.08 25.40 1.54
CA PHE A 262 -5.98 26.45 1.09
C PHE A 262 -6.74 26.97 2.30
N PHE A 263 -6.59 28.26 2.56
CA PHE A 263 -7.47 28.94 3.49
C PHE A 263 -8.78 29.16 2.75
N ALA A 264 -9.90 28.68 3.32
CA ALA A 264 -11.21 29.14 2.87
C ALA A 264 -11.17 30.67 2.92
N ASP A 265 -11.54 31.34 1.82
CA ASP A 265 -11.60 32.81 1.77
C ASP A 265 -12.32 33.28 3.04
N GLU A 266 -11.58 33.95 3.92
CA GLU A 266 -12.15 34.64 5.06
C GLU A 266 -13.13 35.65 4.47
N GLY A 267 -14.42 35.35 4.60
CA GLY A 267 -15.46 36.25 4.14
C GLY A 267 -15.24 37.61 4.76
N GLN A 268 -15.00 38.62 3.91
CA GLN A 268 -15.10 40.03 4.23
C GLN A 268 -14.55 40.44 5.62
N GLU A 269 -13.25 40.31 5.85
CA GLU A 269 -12.62 41.24 6.80
C GLU A 269 -12.35 42.56 6.10
N SER A 270 -13.02 43.60 6.58
CA SER A 270 -12.94 44.98 6.13
C SER A 270 -11.49 45.47 5.99
N ASN A 271 -11.24 46.13 4.85
CA ASN A 271 -9.98 46.69 4.35
C ASN A 271 -9.24 47.73 5.23
N GLU A 272 -9.34 47.73 6.56
CA GLU A 272 -8.83 48.87 7.36
C GLU A 272 -7.52 48.69 8.14
N ASP A 273 -6.92 47.48 8.29
CA ASP A 273 -5.71 47.34 9.13
C ASP A 273 -4.52 46.60 8.47
N VAL A 274 -4.28 46.82 7.18
CA VAL A 274 -3.20 46.12 6.44
C VAL A 274 -1.79 46.71 6.67
N ASN A 275 -1.65 47.88 7.31
CA ASN A 275 -0.36 48.61 7.33
C ASN A 275 0.45 48.54 8.64
N SER A 276 0.05 47.78 9.65
CA SER A 276 0.67 47.89 11.01
C SER A 276 1.24 46.59 11.62
N ARG A 277 1.41 45.51 10.84
CA ARG A 277 2.14 44.31 11.32
C ARG A 277 3.26 43.90 10.37
N GLY A 278 4.50 44.03 10.86
CA GLY A 278 5.71 43.63 10.15
C GLY A 278 5.68 42.16 9.74
N SER A 279 6.23 41.89 8.55
CA SER A 279 6.33 40.59 7.87
C SER A 279 5.05 39.77 7.86
N LYS A 280 4.34 39.75 6.71
CA LYS A 280 3.37 38.69 6.37
C LYS A 280 4.06 37.34 6.51
N GLN A 281 3.94 36.72 7.68
CA GLN A 281 4.28 35.34 7.90
C GLN A 281 3.34 34.55 6.99
N SER A 282 3.94 33.75 6.10
CA SER A 282 3.22 33.01 5.08
C SER A 282 2.04 32.27 5.72
N GLY A 283 0.81 32.42 5.22
CA GLY A 283 -0.42 31.99 5.91
C GLY A 283 -0.46 30.53 6.39
N TRP A 284 0.41 29.66 5.90
CA TRP A 284 0.59 28.25 6.25
C TRP A 284 0.65 27.97 7.76
N VAL A 285 -0.03 26.91 8.18
CA VAL A 285 0.10 26.32 9.52
C VAL A 285 1.52 25.73 9.64
N PRO A 286 2.33 26.12 10.65
CA PRO A 286 3.67 25.58 10.86
C PRO A 286 3.69 24.05 11.01
N SER A 287 4.74 23.40 10.49
CA SER A 287 4.95 21.96 10.60
C SER A 287 5.35 21.52 12.02
N LEU A 288 5.29 20.22 12.30
CA LEU A 288 5.87 19.67 13.53
C LEU A 288 7.38 19.87 13.56
N LEU A 289 8.05 19.75 12.41
CA LEU A 289 9.48 20.03 12.27
C LEU A 289 9.84 21.46 12.69
N SER A 290 8.98 22.46 12.39
CA SER A 290 9.17 23.85 12.85
C SER A 290 9.14 24.01 14.37
N MET A 291 8.51 23.08 15.09
CA MET A 291 8.37 23.10 16.54
C MET A 291 9.38 22.15 17.22
N ASP A 292 10.18 21.42 16.43
CA ASP A 292 11.08 20.42 16.95
C ASP A 292 12.38 21.04 17.46
N THR A 293 12.49 21.12 18.79
CA THR A 293 13.70 21.54 19.50
C THR A 293 14.60 20.36 19.88
N ASP A 294 14.09 19.13 19.78
CA ASP A 294 14.74 17.93 20.28
C ASP A 294 15.41 17.11 19.17
N GLY A 295 15.02 17.32 17.91
CA GLY A 295 15.43 16.51 16.76
C GLY A 295 14.70 15.17 16.70
N ARG A 296 13.46 15.09 17.22
CA ARG A 296 12.63 13.88 17.28
C ARG A 296 11.69 13.69 16.08
N VAL A 297 11.56 14.70 15.23
CA VAL A 297 10.68 14.68 14.06
C VAL A 297 11.47 14.20 12.85
N ILE A 298 10.96 13.17 12.18
CA ILE A 298 11.38 12.74 10.86
C ILE A 298 10.30 13.18 9.89
N ARG A 299 10.58 14.21 9.11
CA ARG A 299 9.63 14.74 8.13
C ARG A 299 9.83 14.10 6.77
N LEU A 300 8.74 13.66 6.14
CA LEU A 300 8.72 13.08 4.80
C LEU A 300 8.04 14.03 3.81
N ASP A 301 8.81 14.57 2.87
CA ASP A 301 8.33 15.44 1.80
C ASP A 301 8.44 14.75 0.43
N THR A 302 7.54 15.08 -0.50
CA THR A 302 7.54 14.49 -1.84
C THR A 302 7.28 15.50 -2.95
N PHE A 303 7.87 15.25 -4.12
CA PHE A 303 7.49 15.94 -5.36
C PHE A 303 6.23 15.35 -6.01
N SER A 304 5.68 14.26 -5.47
CA SER A 304 4.55 13.55 -6.10
C SER A 304 3.26 14.37 -6.15
N LYS A 305 3.00 15.19 -5.13
CA LYS A 305 1.77 16.01 -5.05
C LYS A 305 2.01 17.48 -5.36
N THR A 306 3.27 17.85 -5.60
CA THR A 306 3.69 19.23 -5.78
C THR A 306 4.29 19.51 -7.16
N LEU A 307 4.67 18.45 -7.90
CA LEU A 307 5.15 18.50 -9.29
C LEU A 307 4.52 17.37 -10.12
N ALA A 308 4.92 16.11 -9.87
CA ALA A 308 4.42 14.95 -10.60
C ALA A 308 4.70 13.65 -9.83
N PRO A 309 3.71 12.75 -9.67
CA PRO A 309 3.96 11.44 -9.07
C PRO A 309 5.06 10.68 -9.83
N GLY A 310 4.97 10.59 -11.15
CA GLY A 310 5.86 9.77 -11.99
C GLY A 310 7.36 10.06 -11.87
N CYS A 311 7.78 11.19 -11.30
CA CYS A 311 9.22 11.45 -11.08
C CYS A 311 9.86 10.50 -10.06
N ARG A 312 9.06 9.97 -9.11
CA ARG A 312 9.50 9.10 -8.01
C ARG A 312 10.64 9.71 -7.18
N VAL A 313 10.55 11.01 -6.89
CA VAL A 313 11.52 11.73 -6.04
C VAL A 313 10.81 12.35 -4.83
N GLY A 314 11.40 12.17 -3.66
CA GLY A 314 11.06 12.86 -2.43
C GLY A 314 12.32 13.17 -1.63
N TYR A 315 12.13 13.67 -0.41
CA TYR A 315 13.22 13.93 0.52
C TYR A 315 12.74 13.84 1.97
N MET A 316 13.66 13.60 2.87
CA MET A 316 13.41 13.53 4.31
C MET A 316 14.27 14.55 5.04
N SER A 317 13.69 15.17 6.07
CA SER A 317 14.42 16.07 6.98
C SER A 317 14.47 15.44 8.38
N MET A 318 15.67 15.32 8.95
CA MET A 318 15.91 14.65 10.23
C MET A 318 17.26 15.03 10.84
N ASN A 319 17.50 14.62 12.08
CA ASN A 319 18.80 14.75 12.75
C ASN A 319 19.92 13.95 12.06
N ALA A 320 21.16 14.37 12.28
CA ALA A 320 22.36 13.79 11.66
C ALA A 320 22.52 12.28 11.90
N ARG A 321 22.08 11.77 13.06
CA ARG A 321 22.22 10.36 13.39
C ARG A 321 21.30 9.49 12.52
N PHE A 322 20.04 9.88 12.36
CA PHE A 322 19.11 9.19 11.47
C PHE A 322 19.50 9.37 10.00
N TYR A 323 19.96 10.57 9.63
CA TYR A 323 20.46 10.86 8.29
C TYR A 323 21.56 9.86 7.86
N ASP A 324 22.56 9.65 8.71
CA ASP A 324 23.68 8.74 8.44
C ASP A 324 23.20 7.30 8.16
N ILE A 325 22.18 6.84 8.90
CA ILE A 325 21.64 5.48 8.76
C ILE A 325 20.82 5.35 7.47
N ILE A 326 19.99 6.34 7.17
CA ILE A 326 19.21 6.39 5.93
C ILE A 326 20.13 6.48 4.71
N GLN A 327 21.23 7.22 4.78
CA GLN A 327 22.23 7.23 3.71
C GLN A 327 22.78 5.82 3.46
N CYS A 328 23.18 5.10 4.51
CA CYS A 328 23.63 3.71 4.39
C CYS A 328 22.53 2.78 3.84
N HIS A 329 21.27 3.05 4.20
CA HIS A 329 20.14 2.31 3.67
C HIS A 329 19.96 2.55 2.17
N ASN A 330 20.02 3.80 1.73
CA ASN A 330 19.95 4.16 0.31
C ASN A 330 21.07 3.47 -0.46
N GLU A 331 22.33 3.54 0.00
CA GLU A 331 23.50 2.91 -0.65
C GLU A 331 23.34 1.41 -0.97
N LEU A 332 22.47 0.70 -0.24
CA LEU A 332 22.25 -0.74 -0.39
C LEU A 332 20.87 -1.11 -0.96
N THR A 333 20.02 -0.13 -1.24
CA THR A 333 18.70 -0.36 -1.83
C THR A 333 18.60 0.39 -3.15
N ILE A 334 18.21 1.66 -3.10
CA ILE A 334 17.98 2.48 -4.30
C ILE A 334 19.27 3.12 -4.84
N GLN A 335 20.35 3.11 -4.06
CA GLN A 335 21.54 3.97 -4.17
C GLN A 335 21.21 5.46 -4.10
N GLN A 336 20.41 5.95 -5.04
CA GLN A 336 19.80 7.27 -5.05
C GLN A 336 18.55 7.23 -5.94
N PRO A 337 17.65 8.22 -5.86
CA PRO A 337 16.58 8.36 -6.85
C PRO A 337 17.13 8.47 -8.28
N SER A 338 16.29 8.20 -9.29
CA SER A 338 16.72 8.22 -10.70
C SER A 338 17.47 9.51 -11.06
N GLY A 339 18.67 9.36 -11.62
CA GLY A 339 19.49 10.48 -12.08
C GLY A 339 18.81 11.35 -13.13
N PHE A 340 18.01 10.74 -14.02
CA PHE A 340 17.17 11.47 -14.97
C PHE A 340 16.15 12.37 -14.27
N SER A 341 15.40 11.80 -13.31
CA SER A 341 14.38 12.56 -12.56
C SER A 341 15.02 13.67 -11.75
N GLN A 342 16.12 13.39 -11.05
CA GLN A 342 16.82 14.40 -10.26
C GLN A 342 17.40 15.51 -11.13
N ALA A 343 17.99 15.20 -12.28
CA ALA A 343 18.59 16.19 -13.18
C ALA A 343 17.56 17.19 -13.71
N ILE A 344 16.44 16.70 -14.24
CA ILE A 344 15.42 17.58 -14.81
C ILE A 344 14.72 18.41 -13.73
N LEU A 345 14.52 17.83 -12.54
CA LEU A 345 13.99 18.56 -11.40
C LEU A 345 14.96 19.63 -10.92
N ALA A 346 16.24 19.30 -10.71
CA ALA A 346 17.26 20.25 -10.28
C ALA A 346 17.38 21.42 -11.25
N GLU A 347 17.47 21.15 -12.54
CA GLU A 347 17.58 22.20 -13.55
C GLU A 347 16.32 23.09 -13.59
N THR A 348 15.13 22.50 -13.54
CA THR A 348 13.87 23.26 -13.49
C THR A 348 13.78 24.14 -12.23
N LEU A 349 14.07 23.55 -11.07
CA LEU A 349 13.90 24.20 -9.77
C LEU A 349 14.95 25.27 -9.50
N ILE A 350 16.20 25.05 -9.92
CA ILE A 350 17.33 25.91 -9.59
C ILE A 350 17.55 26.98 -10.67
N SER A 351 17.61 26.57 -11.94
CA SER A 351 17.99 27.48 -13.04
C SER A 351 16.81 28.28 -13.59
N HIS A 352 15.57 27.77 -13.46
CA HIS A 352 14.40 28.40 -14.06
C HIS A 352 13.41 28.97 -13.04
N TRP A 353 13.01 28.20 -12.03
CA TRP A 353 11.95 28.62 -11.10
C TRP A 353 12.49 29.31 -9.85
N GLY A 354 13.62 28.86 -9.33
CA GLY A 354 14.09 29.22 -7.99
C GLY A 354 13.12 28.81 -6.88
N GLN A 355 13.47 29.16 -5.64
CA GLN A 355 12.64 28.88 -4.46
C GLN A 355 11.25 29.50 -4.56
N GLU A 356 11.16 30.75 -5.02
CA GLU A 356 9.88 31.44 -5.10
C GLU A 356 8.98 30.89 -6.21
N GLY A 357 9.55 30.56 -7.38
CA GLY A 357 8.80 29.95 -8.47
C GLY A 357 8.25 28.60 -8.04
N TYR A 358 9.03 27.78 -7.33
CA TYR A 358 8.56 26.50 -6.79
C TYR A 358 7.43 26.64 -5.77
N THR A 359 7.47 27.66 -4.90
CA THR A 359 6.37 27.94 -3.98
C THR A 359 5.13 28.46 -4.71
N ARG A 360 5.29 29.28 -5.76
CA ARG A 360 4.16 29.82 -6.56
C ARG A 360 3.56 28.81 -7.53
N CYS A 361 4.32 27.80 -7.98
CA CYS A 361 3.86 26.85 -9.00
C CYS A 361 2.84 25.85 -8.45
N LYS A 362 2.62 25.84 -7.13
CA LYS A 362 1.69 24.93 -6.47
C LYS A 362 0.27 25.19 -6.95
N PRO A 363 -0.54 24.12 -7.14
CA PRO A 363 -1.93 24.24 -7.55
C PRO A 363 -2.68 25.24 -6.68
N LYS A 364 -3.50 26.08 -7.31
CA LYS A 364 -4.44 26.99 -6.64
C LYS A 364 -5.87 26.46 -6.72
N PRO A 365 -6.80 26.94 -5.86
CA PRO A 365 -8.24 26.64 -5.97
C PRO A 365 -8.79 26.79 -7.36
N THR A 366 -8.46 27.93 -7.96
CA THR A 366 -8.91 28.32 -9.30
C THR A 366 -8.40 27.39 -10.40
N ASP A 367 -7.30 26.68 -10.18
CA ASP A 367 -6.76 25.72 -11.15
C ASP A 367 -7.58 24.41 -11.13
N MET A 368 -8.19 24.08 -9.97
CA MET A 368 -8.99 22.88 -9.75
C MET A 368 -10.48 23.05 -10.07
N ASP A 369 -10.99 24.28 -10.13
CA ASP A 369 -12.38 24.60 -10.50
C ASP A 369 -12.63 24.63 -12.02
N SER A 370 -11.64 24.35 -12.86
CA SER A 370 -11.85 24.26 -14.31
C SER A 370 -12.76 23.06 -14.64
N GLU A 371 -13.89 23.32 -15.32
CA GLU A 371 -14.82 22.28 -15.80
C GLU A 371 -14.05 21.14 -16.49
N ASP A 372 -13.01 21.46 -17.26
CA ASP A 372 -12.19 20.48 -18.00
C ASP A 372 -11.37 19.53 -17.11
N MET A 373 -10.86 19.98 -15.95
CA MET A 373 -10.12 19.11 -15.02
C MET A 373 -11.05 18.15 -14.27
N LEU A 374 -12.24 18.62 -13.90
CA LEU A 374 -13.22 17.84 -13.12
C LEU A 374 -14.06 16.91 -14.00
N ASN A 375 -14.28 17.24 -15.28
CA ASN A 375 -15.01 16.38 -16.23
C ASN A 375 -14.29 15.05 -16.56
N VAL A 376 -13.01 14.92 -16.19
CA VAL A 376 -12.25 13.66 -16.34
C VAL A 376 -12.53 12.69 -15.18
N TRP A 377 -13.00 13.21 -14.05
CA TRP A 377 -13.24 12.45 -12.84
C TRP A 377 -14.75 12.38 -12.59
N SER A 378 -15.22 11.30 -11.98
CA SER A 378 -16.59 11.27 -11.48
C SER A 378 -16.79 12.38 -10.43
N ASP A 379 -18.02 12.89 -10.28
CA ASP A 379 -18.36 13.89 -9.23
C ASP A 379 -17.89 13.46 -7.82
N GLU A 380 -17.77 12.14 -7.61
CA GLU A 380 -17.31 11.50 -6.39
C GLU A 380 -15.79 11.65 -6.19
N GLU A 381 -14.99 11.37 -7.22
CA GLU A 381 -13.53 11.55 -7.22
C GLU A 381 -13.14 13.03 -7.11
N ALA A 382 -13.89 13.90 -7.77
CA ALA A 382 -13.77 15.35 -7.63
C ALA A 382 -13.99 15.80 -6.18
N THR A 383 -14.98 15.21 -5.48
CA THR A 383 -15.27 15.53 -4.08
C THR A 383 -14.16 15.04 -3.13
N TYR A 384 -13.60 13.85 -3.36
CA TYR A 384 -12.47 13.34 -2.58
C TYR A 384 -11.18 14.14 -2.80
N LEU A 385 -10.89 14.54 -4.05
CA LEU A 385 -9.78 15.42 -4.35
C LEU A 385 -9.96 16.78 -3.67
N ARG A 386 -11.18 17.35 -3.74
CA ARG A 386 -11.55 18.56 -2.99
C ARG A 386 -11.29 18.40 -1.49
N ALA A 387 -11.70 17.29 -0.87
CA ALA A 387 -11.46 17.03 0.56
C ALA A 387 -9.96 16.88 0.90
N THR A 388 -9.21 16.12 0.08
CA THR A 388 -7.76 15.90 0.26
C THR A 388 -6.97 17.20 0.11
N PHE A 389 -7.47 18.11 -0.71
CA PHE A 389 -6.91 19.44 -0.93
C PHE A 389 -7.67 20.53 -0.15
N ALA A 390 -8.28 20.22 1.00
CA ALA A 390 -8.85 21.22 1.92
C ALA A 390 -9.97 22.14 1.36
N TYR A 391 -10.73 21.70 0.35
CA TYR A 391 -11.91 22.40 -0.21
C TYR A 391 -13.26 21.93 0.33
N ALA A 392 -13.30 20.84 1.09
CA ALA A 392 -14.57 20.24 1.50
C ALA A 392 -15.10 20.87 2.80
N THR A 393 -16.39 21.21 2.83
CA THR A 393 -17.07 21.56 4.08
C THR A 393 -17.11 20.35 5.01
N PHE A 394 -17.31 20.58 6.31
CA PHE A 394 -17.42 19.49 7.30
C PHE A 394 -18.47 18.44 6.92
N GLU A 395 -19.58 18.88 6.33
CA GLU A 395 -20.65 18.00 5.85
C GLU A 395 -20.22 17.17 4.63
N GLN A 396 -19.43 17.74 3.73
CA GLN A 396 -18.84 17.01 2.59
C GLN A 396 -17.77 16.01 3.06
N MET A 397 -16.99 16.35 4.08
CA MET A 397 -16.00 15.45 4.69
C MET A 397 -16.66 14.30 5.45
N ASP A 398 -17.70 14.56 6.25
CA ASP A 398 -18.42 13.53 6.99
C ASP A 398 -19.11 12.55 6.02
N GLN A 399 -19.69 13.05 4.92
CA GLN A 399 -20.20 12.19 3.85
C GLN A 399 -19.09 11.38 3.16
N ALA A 400 -17.92 11.97 2.90
CA ALA A 400 -16.78 11.26 2.31
C ALA A 400 -16.23 10.18 3.25
N ILE A 401 -16.14 10.44 4.56
CA ILE A 401 -15.67 9.48 5.58
C ILE A 401 -16.70 8.36 5.79
N ILE A 402 -17.99 8.69 5.91
CA ILE A 402 -19.07 7.68 6.01
C ILE A 402 -19.08 6.80 4.76
N ARG A 403 -18.90 7.38 3.57
CA ARG A 403 -18.87 6.63 2.31
C ARG A 403 -17.56 5.91 2.06
N PHE A 404 -16.42 6.40 2.54
CA PHE A 404 -15.15 5.68 2.52
C PHE A 404 -15.25 4.49 3.48
N GLY A 405 -15.80 4.67 4.68
CA GLY A 405 -16.13 3.59 5.59
C GLY A 405 -17.14 2.60 4.99
N LYS A 406 -18.12 3.07 4.21
CA LYS A 406 -19.08 2.22 3.48
C LYS A 406 -18.42 1.49 2.31
N SER A 407 -17.57 2.14 1.53
CA SER A 407 -16.82 1.57 0.39
C SER A 407 -15.76 0.60 0.86
N LEU A 408 -15.07 0.89 1.98
CA LEU A 408 -14.20 -0.07 2.64
C LEU A 408 -15.01 -1.24 3.17
N ASN A 409 -16.15 -1.02 3.83
CA ASN A 409 -17.02 -2.13 4.26
C ASN A 409 -17.57 -2.92 3.06
N GLU A 410 -17.87 -2.29 1.93
CA GLU A 410 -18.31 -2.92 0.70
C GLU A 410 -17.16 -3.68 0.03
N VAL A 411 -15.93 -3.14 -0.01
CA VAL A 411 -14.71 -3.83 -0.48
C VAL A 411 -14.36 -4.99 0.46
N PHE A 412 -14.45 -4.82 1.77
CA PHE A 412 -14.16 -5.86 2.75
C PHE A 412 -15.28 -6.92 2.82
N ALA A 413 -16.53 -6.56 2.53
CA ALA A 413 -17.68 -7.47 2.43
C ALA A 413 -17.91 -8.06 1.02
N ALA A 414 -17.30 -7.47 -0.01
CA ALA A 414 -17.33 -7.93 -1.40
C ALA A 414 -16.56 -9.23 -1.55
N SER A 415 -17.10 -10.15 -2.36
CA SER A 415 -16.37 -11.36 -2.75
C SER A 415 -15.13 -10.97 -3.57
N THR A 416 -14.10 -11.82 -3.61
CA THR A 416 -12.81 -11.51 -4.29
C THR A 416 -12.98 -11.05 -5.75
N ALA A 417 -14.05 -11.47 -6.44
CA ALA A 417 -14.37 -11.03 -7.80
C ALA A 417 -15.01 -9.63 -7.86
N ASP A 418 -15.78 -9.23 -6.84
CA ASP A 418 -16.41 -7.91 -6.77
C ASP A 418 -15.36 -6.83 -6.38
N ARG A 419 -14.34 -7.20 -5.60
CA ARG A 419 -13.14 -6.35 -5.41
C ARG A 419 -12.43 -6.08 -6.74
N GLN A 420 -12.33 -7.08 -7.60
CA GLN A 420 -11.61 -6.97 -8.88
C GLN A 420 -12.40 -6.13 -9.90
N ASN A 421 -13.73 -6.16 -9.85
CA ASN A 421 -14.59 -5.30 -10.66
C ASN A 421 -14.62 -3.84 -10.14
N LEU A 422 -14.70 -3.63 -8.82
CA LEU A 422 -14.57 -2.29 -8.23
C LEU A 422 -13.18 -1.67 -8.48
N LEU A 423 -12.13 -2.51 -8.56
CA LEU A 423 -10.78 -2.10 -8.93
C LEU A 423 -10.56 -1.97 -10.44
N SER A 424 -11.44 -2.54 -11.29
CA SER A 424 -11.34 -2.43 -12.76
C SER A 424 -12.05 -1.21 -13.34
N ASP A 425 -13.04 -0.66 -12.62
CA ASP A 425 -13.72 0.59 -13.01
C ASP A 425 -12.86 1.84 -12.71
N ALA A 426 -11.83 1.70 -11.86
CA ALA A 426 -10.76 2.69 -11.75
C ALA A 426 -9.79 2.54 -12.94
N GLN A 427 -9.70 3.57 -13.79
CA GLN A 427 -8.77 3.60 -14.93
C GLN A 427 -7.32 3.30 -14.47
N PRO A 428 -6.55 2.48 -15.20
CA PRO A 428 -5.31 1.89 -14.70
C PRO A 428 -4.14 2.88 -14.78
N MET A 429 -3.61 3.33 -13.64
CA MET A 429 -2.17 3.57 -13.51
C MET A 429 -1.54 2.29 -12.96
N GLY A 430 -0.83 1.59 -13.86
CA GLY A 430 -0.41 0.21 -13.70
C GLY A 430 0.25 -0.14 -12.37
N ILE A 431 -0.29 -1.17 -11.72
CA ILE A 431 0.41 -1.98 -10.73
C ILE A 431 0.10 -3.43 -11.06
N SER A 432 1.09 -4.10 -11.67
CA SER A 432 1.10 -5.56 -11.75
C SER A 432 1.64 -6.13 -10.43
N GLN A 433 0.73 -6.78 -9.72
CA GLN A 433 0.90 -7.96 -8.86
C GLN A 433 1.84 -7.89 -7.64
N LEU A 434 1.22 -7.97 -6.46
CA LEU A 434 1.68 -8.83 -5.37
C LEU A 434 0.47 -9.24 -4.52
N GLU A 435 0.17 -10.55 -4.51
CA GLU A 435 -0.62 -11.18 -3.46
C GLU A 435 0.29 -11.56 -2.28
N PRO A 436 -0.26 -11.63 -1.04
CA PRO A 436 0.50 -11.79 0.19
C PRO A 436 0.51 -13.24 0.66
N ASP A 437 1.61 -13.66 1.29
CA ASP A 437 1.60 -14.74 2.27
C ASP A 437 2.34 -14.28 3.53
N LEU A 438 1.61 -14.19 4.64
CA LEU A 438 2.12 -14.11 6.00
C LEU A 438 1.99 -15.51 6.62
N GLU A 439 3.11 -16.07 7.05
CA GLU A 439 3.22 -17.31 7.80
C GLU A 439 2.57 -17.21 9.20
N SER A 440 1.93 -18.29 9.66
CA SER A 440 2.40 -19.02 10.87
C SER A 440 1.57 -20.29 11.12
N GLY A 441 2.28 -21.31 11.61
CA GLY A 441 1.79 -22.67 11.81
C GLY A 441 0.62 -22.83 12.78
N ALA A 442 -0.20 -23.83 12.47
CA ALA A 442 -1.45 -24.25 13.12
C ALA A 442 -2.57 -23.17 13.14
N PRO A 443 -3.49 -23.18 12.16
CA PRO A 443 -4.56 -22.18 12.07
C PRO A 443 -5.60 -22.34 13.20
N PRO A 444 -6.18 -21.24 13.72
CA PRO A 444 -7.47 -21.33 14.41
C PRO A 444 -8.48 -21.91 13.42
N SER A 445 -9.31 -22.87 13.81
CA SER A 445 -10.31 -23.49 12.93
C SER A 445 -11.18 -22.42 12.25
N LEU A 446 -10.89 -22.11 10.98
CA LEU A 446 -11.45 -20.97 10.23
C LEU A 446 -12.92 -21.19 9.84
N LEU A 447 -13.43 -22.39 10.08
CA LEU A 447 -14.83 -22.74 9.87
C LEU A 447 -15.80 -22.11 10.89
N LYS A 448 -15.32 -21.43 11.94
CA LYS A 448 -16.17 -20.68 12.88
C LYS A 448 -16.76 -19.39 12.30
N GLN A 449 -16.21 -18.85 11.21
CA GLN A 449 -16.58 -17.53 10.67
C GLN A 449 -17.50 -17.54 9.44
N SER A 450 -17.92 -18.69 8.90
CA SER A 450 -18.81 -18.70 7.72
C SER A 450 -20.23 -18.24 8.09
N ARG A 451 -20.56 -16.97 7.82
CA ARG A 451 -21.95 -16.49 7.71
C ARG A 451 -22.59 -17.16 6.48
N GLN A 452 -23.84 -17.60 6.63
CA GLN A 452 -24.64 -18.17 5.55
C GLN A 452 -24.83 -17.08 4.47
N VAL A 453 -24.11 -17.19 3.35
CA VAL A 453 -24.38 -16.41 2.14
C VAL A 453 -25.50 -17.13 1.40
N ASN A 454 -26.49 -16.39 0.86
CA ASN A 454 -27.61 -16.96 0.09
C ASN A 454 -27.10 -17.92 -1.00
N GLY A 455 -27.33 -19.23 -0.82
CA GLY A 455 -26.73 -20.30 -1.62
C GLY A 455 -27.03 -20.26 -3.12
N GLY A 456 -28.10 -19.59 -3.54
CA GLY A 456 -28.51 -19.51 -4.95
C GLY A 456 -27.47 -18.85 -5.89
N CYS A 457 -26.83 -17.75 -5.46
CA CYS A 457 -25.89 -17.01 -6.32
C CYS A 457 -24.53 -17.72 -6.44
N VAL A 458 -24.10 -18.42 -5.39
CA VAL A 458 -22.86 -19.23 -5.37
C VAL A 458 -23.00 -20.47 -6.24
N ASN A 459 -24.19 -21.09 -6.25
CA ASN A 459 -24.49 -22.28 -7.04
C ASN A 459 -24.39 -22.01 -8.56
N ILE A 460 -24.94 -20.88 -9.03
CA ILE A 460 -24.92 -20.50 -10.45
C ILE A 460 -23.48 -20.22 -10.90
N LYS A 461 -22.71 -19.44 -10.13
CA LYS A 461 -21.33 -19.08 -10.47
C LYS A 461 -20.38 -20.28 -10.45
N ASN A 462 -20.58 -21.26 -9.56
CA ASN A 462 -19.75 -22.48 -9.49
C ASN A 462 -20.02 -23.44 -10.67
N GLN A 463 -21.26 -23.57 -11.12
CA GLN A 463 -21.61 -24.43 -12.26
C GLN A 463 -21.23 -23.79 -13.61
N GLN A 464 -21.32 -22.46 -13.71
CA GLN A 464 -20.94 -21.70 -14.91
C GLN A 464 -19.44 -21.88 -15.22
N ARG A 465 -18.56 -21.74 -14.22
CA ARG A 465 -17.09 -21.82 -14.41
C ARG A 465 -16.58 -23.19 -14.85
N ARG A 466 -17.19 -24.28 -14.38
CA ARG A 466 -16.85 -25.65 -14.82
C ARG A 466 -17.19 -25.90 -16.29
N SER A 467 -18.17 -25.16 -16.81
CA SER A 467 -18.64 -25.29 -18.19
C SER A 467 -17.78 -24.49 -19.17
N GLU A 468 -17.07 -23.45 -18.71
CA GLU A 468 -16.26 -22.56 -19.55
C GLU A 468 -15.04 -23.25 -20.16
N ALA A 469 -14.27 -24.01 -19.37
CA ALA A 469 -13.12 -24.77 -19.90
C ALA A 469 -13.55 -25.83 -20.94
N ILE A 470 -14.70 -26.47 -20.70
CA ILE A 470 -15.31 -27.45 -21.61
C ILE A 470 -15.80 -26.76 -22.89
N CYS A 471 -16.42 -25.58 -22.78
CA CYS A 471 -16.86 -24.79 -23.94
C CYS A 471 -15.68 -24.34 -24.79
N ILE A 472 -14.59 -23.85 -24.20
CA ILE A 472 -13.39 -23.45 -24.96
C ILE A 472 -12.74 -24.66 -25.63
N TYR A 473 -12.71 -25.81 -24.94
CA TYR A 473 -12.19 -27.06 -25.51
C TYR A 473 -13.00 -27.52 -26.72
N PHE A 474 -14.33 -27.45 -26.63
CA PHE A 474 -15.23 -27.96 -27.67
C PHE A 474 -15.44 -26.98 -28.84
N PHE A 475 -15.51 -25.68 -28.55
CA PHE A 475 -15.84 -24.64 -29.53
C PHE A 475 -14.66 -23.74 -29.91
N GLY A 476 -13.50 -23.87 -29.25
CA GLY A 476 -12.34 -22.99 -29.50
C GLY A 476 -11.90 -22.98 -30.96
N THR A 477 -12.02 -24.12 -31.65
CA THR A 477 -11.70 -24.26 -33.08
C THR A 477 -12.66 -23.52 -34.01
N LEU A 478 -13.86 -23.14 -33.53
CA LEU A 478 -14.78 -22.28 -34.30
C LEU A 478 -14.29 -20.83 -34.38
N PHE A 479 -13.48 -20.39 -33.42
CA PHE A 479 -13.04 -19.00 -33.30
C PHE A 479 -11.58 -18.81 -33.72
N THR A 480 -10.74 -19.83 -33.56
CA THR A 480 -9.32 -19.75 -33.92
C THR A 480 -8.76 -21.11 -34.32
N GLY A 481 -7.93 -21.14 -35.36
CA GLY A 481 -7.17 -22.34 -35.75
C GLY A 481 -5.88 -22.53 -34.95
N ASN A 482 -5.54 -21.60 -34.06
CA ASN A 482 -4.29 -21.66 -33.29
C ASN A 482 -4.46 -22.54 -32.03
N PHE A 483 -4.01 -23.79 -32.12
CA PHE A 483 -4.04 -24.75 -31.02
C PHE A 483 -3.34 -24.23 -29.76
N VAL A 484 -2.23 -23.50 -29.87
CA VAL A 484 -1.49 -22.98 -28.71
C VAL A 484 -2.34 -21.98 -27.93
N LEU A 485 -3.10 -21.14 -28.64
CA LEU A 485 -4.01 -20.18 -28.00
C LEU A 485 -5.15 -20.90 -27.27
N ILE A 486 -5.76 -21.91 -27.91
CA ILE A 486 -6.82 -22.72 -27.27
C ILE A 486 -6.27 -23.46 -26.06
N PHE A 487 -5.07 -24.05 -26.18
CA PHE A 487 -4.39 -24.74 -25.11
C PHE A 487 -4.17 -23.84 -23.89
N VAL A 488 -3.60 -22.64 -24.10
CA VAL A 488 -3.34 -21.68 -23.02
C VAL A 488 -4.65 -21.24 -22.36
N LEU A 489 -5.68 -20.90 -23.14
CA LEU A 489 -6.98 -20.48 -22.61
C LEU A 489 -7.67 -21.60 -21.82
N CYS A 490 -7.66 -22.83 -22.33
CA CYS A 490 -8.19 -24.00 -21.63
C CYS A 490 -7.46 -24.26 -20.31
N VAL A 491 -6.12 -24.24 -20.32
CA VAL A 491 -5.31 -24.49 -19.11
C VAL A 491 -5.55 -23.40 -18.05
N LEU A 492 -5.62 -22.13 -18.45
CA LEU A 492 -5.93 -21.03 -17.52
C LEU A 492 -7.31 -21.22 -16.87
N MET A 493 -8.33 -21.58 -17.65
CA MET A 493 -9.66 -21.86 -17.10
C MET A 493 -9.69 -23.10 -16.20
N LEU A 494 -8.93 -24.14 -16.53
CA LEU A 494 -8.79 -25.34 -15.69
C LEU A 494 -8.10 -25.05 -14.35
N VAL A 495 -7.05 -24.23 -14.34
CA VAL A 495 -6.36 -23.80 -13.11
C VAL A 495 -7.28 -22.95 -12.24
N PHE A 496 -8.04 -22.05 -12.86
CA PHE A 496 -8.99 -21.19 -12.15
C PHE A 496 -10.15 -22.00 -11.55
N ASP A 497 -10.68 -22.98 -12.29
CA ASP A 497 -11.68 -23.92 -11.78
C ASP A 497 -11.11 -24.75 -10.61
N PHE A 498 -9.92 -25.32 -10.78
CA PHE A 498 -9.23 -26.06 -9.72
C PHE A 498 -9.11 -25.26 -8.43
N TRP A 499 -8.62 -24.02 -8.53
CA TRP A 499 -8.46 -23.12 -7.41
C TRP A 499 -9.81 -22.76 -6.77
N THR A 500 -10.83 -22.47 -7.58
CA THR A 500 -12.17 -22.10 -7.09
C THR A 500 -12.80 -23.26 -6.33
N VAL A 501 -12.70 -24.49 -6.84
CA VAL A 501 -13.22 -25.68 -6.16
C VAL A 501 -12.49 -25.92 -4.84
N LYS A 502 -11.15 -25.90 -4.87
CA LYS A 502 -10.28 -26.16 -3.71
C LYS A 502 -10.42 -25.09 -2.60
N ASN A 503 -10.50 -23.82 -2.98
CA ASN A 503 -10.46 -22.73 -2.02
C ASN A 503 -11.85 -22.16 -1.73
N VAL A 504 -12.74 -22.02 -2.70
CA VAL A 504 -14.01 -21.31 -2.47
C VAL A 504 -15.16 -22.27 -2.25
N SER A 505 -15.48 -23.07 -3.27
CA SER A 505 -16.70 -23.88 -3.32
C SER A 505 -16.72 -24.96 -2.24
N GLY A 506 -15.59 -25.62 -1.96
CA GLY A 506 -15.52 -26.61 -0.88
C GLY A 506 -15.79 -26.04 0.51
N ARG A 507 -15.31 -24.82 0.79
CA ARG A 507 -15.55 -24.15 2.08
C ARG A 507 -16.99 -23.68 2.23
N LEU A 508 -17.59 -23.14 1.17
CA LEU A 508 -18.92 -22.54 1.21
C LEU A 508 -20.05 -23.57 1.10
N LEU A 509 -19.94 -24.55 0.21
CA LEU A 509 -21.04 -25.46 -0.13
C LEU A 509 -21.07 -26.71 0.75
N VAL A 510 -19.89 -27.25 1.09
CA VAL A 510 -19.79 -28.49 1.90
C VAL A 510 -19.02 -28.31 3.20
N GLY A 511 -18.41 -27.15 3.44
CA GLY A 511 -17.67 -26.88 4.68
C GLY A 511 -16.43 -27.76 4.86
N LEU A 512 -15.80 -28.15 3.74
CA LEU A 512 -14.60 -29.00 3.71
C LEU A 512 -13.41 -28.21 3.16
N ARG A 513 -12.21 -28.50 3.64
CA ARG A 513 -10.96 -27.90 3.15
C ARG A 513 -9.82 -28.93 3.22
N TRP A 514 -8.99 -28.96 2.18
CA TRP A 514 -7.75 -29.73 2.17
C TRP A 514 -6.58 -28.89 1.68
N TRP A 515 -5.39 -29.18 2.20
CA TRP A 515 -4.12 -28.65 1.71
C TRP A 515 -3.00 -29.64 1.97
N ASN A 516 -1.86 -29.41 1.31
CA ASN A 516 -0.65 -30.19 1.49
C ASN A 516 0.49 -29.24 1.90
N GLU A 517 1.29 -29.63 2.88
CA GLU A 517 2.52 -28.93 3.24
C GLU A 517 3.71 -29.84 2.96
N ASN A 518 4.71 -29.29 2.29
CA ASN A 518 6.00 -29.97 2.11
C ASN A 518 6.87 -29.62 3.31
N ARG A 519 7.21 -30.62 4.12
CA ARG A 519 8.12 -30.45 5.26
C ARG A 519 9.55 -30.30 4.75
N GLU A 520 10.40 -29.71 5.59
CA GLU A 520 11.82 -29.50 5.31
C GLU A 520 12.60 -30.82 5.08
N ASP A 521 12.03 -31.96 5.50
CA ASP A 521 12.57 -33.31 5.27
C ASP A 521 12.18 -33.93 3.90
N GLY A 522 11.43 -33.20 3.07
CA GLY A 522 10.97 -33.65 1.76
C GLY A 522 9.70 -34.50 1.78
N THR A 523 9.06 -34.69 2.95
CA THR A 523 7.80 -35.42 3.07
C THR A 523 6.59 -34.49 2.88
N THR A 524 5.56 -34.95 2.17
CA THR A 524 4.31 -34.20 1.96
C THR A 524 3.26 -34.65 2.97
N THR A 525 2.85 -33.76 3.88
CA THR A 525 1.77 -34.00 4.83
C THR A 525 0.47 -33.39 4.31
N TRP A 526 -0.58 -34.21 4.24
CA TRP A 526 -1.92 -33.77 3.82
C TRP A 526 -2.77 -33.43 5.05
N TYR A 527 -3.40 -32.26 5.02
CA TYR A 527 -4.28 -31.79 6.07
C TYR A 527 -5.71 -31.69 5.56
N PHE A 528 -6.65 -32.18 6.37
CA PHE A 528 -8.08 -32.21 6.06
C PHE A 528 -8.86 -31.55 7.22
N GLU A 529 -9.70 -30.57 6.88
CA GLU A 529 -10.49 -29.78 7.82
C GLU A 529 -11.97 -29.85 7.43
N SER A 530 -12.85 -30.05 8.42
CA SER A 530 -14.30 -30.16 8.27
C SER A 530 -15.03 -29.29 9.29
N ARG A 531 -16.22 -28.78 8.95
CA ARG A 531 -16.96 -27.82 9.79
C ARG A 531 -17.46 -28.46 11.10
N ASP A 532 -17.68 -27.60 12.10
CA ASP A 532 -18.43 -27.92 13.33
C ASP A 532 -19.84 -28.45 12.99
N GLN A 533 -20.17 -29.61 13.58
CA GLN A 533 -21.35 -30.42 13.28
C GLN A 533 -22.66 -29.80 13.81
N SER A 534 -22.59 -28.79 14.68
CA SER A 534 -23.73 -28.10 15.28
C SER A 534 -24.56 -27.25 14.29
N ARG A 535 -24.12 -27.09 13.04
CA ARG A 535 -24.81 -26.31 12.01
C ARG A 535 -25.14 -27.18 10.80
N PRO A 536 -26.42 -27.42 10.44
CA PRO A 536 -26.77 -28.25 9.29
C PRO A 536 -26.37 -27.61 7.95
N LEU A 537 -25.99 -28.44 6.98
CA LEU A 537 -25.70 -28.04 5.60
C LEU A 537 -27.00 -27.96 4.79
N ASN A 538 -27.05 -27.05 3.82
CA ASN A 538 -28.12 -27.04 2.83
C ASN A 538 -27.96 -28.29 1.92
N PRO A 539 -28.97 -29.18 1.85
CA PRO A 539 -28.87 -30.42 1.08
C PRO A 539 -28.72 -30.18 -0.43
N VAL A 540 -29.23 -29.06 -0.95
CA VAL A 540 -29.11 -28.71 -2.38
C VAL A 540 -27.66 -28.35 -2.73
N ASP A 541 -27.02 -27.52 -1.91
CA ASP A 541 -25.66 -27.04 -2.11
C ASP A 541 -24.65 -28.19 -2.04
N SER A 542 -24.84 -29.08 -1.07
CA SER A 542 -24.03 -30.29 -0.93
C SER A 542 -24.18 -31.22 -2.14
N ARG A 543 -25.41 -31.51 -2.57
CA ARG A 543 -25.66 -32.35 -3.76
C ARG A 543 -25.05 -31.76 -5.02
N LEU A 544 -25.18 -30.45 -5.24
CA LEU A 544 -24.63 -29.77 -6.41
C LEU A 544 -23.10 -29.84 -6.42
N PHE A 545 -22.46 -29.56 -5.29
CA PHE A 545 -21.01 -29.64 -5.16
C PHE A 545 -20.47 -31.03 -5.50
N TRP A 546 -21.02 -32.08 -4.88
CA TRP A 546 -20.58 -33.46 -5.10
C TRP A 546 -20.88 -33.93 -6.52
N THR A 547 -22.05 -33.59 -7.07
CA THR A 547 -22.40 -33.92 -8.46
C THR A 547 -21.38 -33.32 -9.41
N GLY A 548 -21.11 -32.02 -9.30
CA GLY A 548 -20.13 -31.38 -10.17
C GLY A 548 -18.72 -31.95 -9.98
N LEU A 549 -18.33 -32.32 -8.75
CA LEU A 549 -16.98 -32.79 -8.43
C LEU A 549 -16.65 -34.09 -9.17
N TYR A 550 -17.63 -34.98 -9.32
CA TYR A 550 -17.46 -36.26 -10.03
C TYR A 550 -17.80 -36.17 -11.52
N VAL A 551 -18.76 -35.33 -11.91
CA VAL A 551 -19.17 -35.19 -13.32
C VAL A 551 -18.08 -34.56 -14.18
N ALA A 552 -17.38 -33.53 -13.67
CA ALA A 552 -16.33 -32.85 -14.43
C ALA A 552 -15.20 -33.77 -14.90
N PRO A 553 -14.53 -34.57 -14.03
CA PRO A 553 -13.52 -35.53 -14.50
C PRO A 553 -14.10 -36.61 -15.41
N ALA A 554 -15.36 -37.03 -15.23
CA ALA A 554 -16.00 -38.01 -16.13
C ALA A 554 -16.15 -37.47 -17.56
N ILE A 555 -16.50 -36.19 -17.72
CA ILE A 555 -16.55 -35.53 -19.04
C ILE A 555 -15.15 -35.47 -19.67
N TRP A 556 -14.12 -35.12 -18.90
CA TRP A 556 -12.74 -35.10 -19.41
C TRP A 556 -12.22 -36.49 -19.78
N VAL A 557 -12.61 -37.54 -19.07
CA VAL A 557 -12.29 -38.93 -19.47
C VAL A 557 -12.93 -39.26 -20.81
N LEU A 558 -14.20 -38.86 -21.02
CA LEU A 558 -14.88 -39.06 -22.30
C LEU A 558 -14.14 -38.33 -23.43
N PHE A 559 -13.70 -37.09 -23.22
CA PHE A 559 -12.89 -36.38 -24.21
C PHE A 559 -11.54 -37.06 -24.46
N GLY A 560 -10.89 -37.62 -23.44
CA GLY A 560 -9.66 -38.40 -23.62
C GLY A 560 -9.87 -39.63 -24.49
N ILE A 561 -10.96 -40.38 -24.26
CA ILE A 561 -11.32 -41.54 -25.09
C ILE A 561 -11.58 -41.08 -26.54
N LEU A 562 -12.31 -39.99 -26.73
CA LEU A 562 -12.57 -39.44 -28.06
C LEU A 562 -11.27 -39.03 -28.77
N CYS A 563 -10.35 -38.34 -28.10
CA CYS A 563 -9.05 -37.97 -28.68
C CYS A 563 -8.21 -39.17 -29.12
N ILE A 564 -8.27 -40.27 -28.35
CA ILE A 564 -7.59 -41.52 -28.70
C ILE A 564 -8.24 -42.15 -29.94
N LEU A 565 -9.58 -42.16 -30.01
CA LEU A 565 -10.32 -42.70 -31.16
C LEU A 565 -10.16 -41.84 -32.43
N THR A 566 -9.99 -40.52 -32.29
CA THR A 566 -9.80 -39.59 -33.41
C THR A 566 -8.34 -39.41 -33.81
N PHE A 567 -7.38 -40.06 -33.12
CA PHE A 567 -5.94 -39.93 -33.36
C PHE A 567 -5.41 -38.49 -33.32
N GLU A 568 -5.88 -37.70 -32.35
CA GLU A 568 -5.50 -36.29 -32.15
C GLU A 568 -4.69 -36.11 -30.85
N PRO A 569 -3.37 -36.44 -30.84
CA PRO A 569 -2.58 -36.53 -29.61
C PRO A 569 -2.29 -35.18 -28.95
N THR A 570 -2.40 -34.08 -29.69
CA THR A 570 -2.16 -32.71 -29.18
C THR A 570 -3.21 -32.32 -28.16
N TRP A 571 -4.48 -32.61 -28.42
CA TRP A 571 -5.61 -32.33 -27.52
C TRP A 571 -5.59 -33.17 -26.24
N LEU A 572 -4.94 -34.34 -26.28
CA LEU A 572 -4.75 -35.19 -25.12
C LEU A 572 -3.93 -34.50 -24.02
N LEU A 573 -3.09 -33.51 -24.36
CA LEU A 573 -2.34 -32.71 -23.38
C LEU A 573 -3.27 -31.87 -22.50
N ILE A 574 -4.32 -31.26 -23.08
CA ILE A 574 -5.32 -30.50 -22.31
C ILE A 574 -6.11 -31.44 -21.41
N VAL A 575 -6.52 -32.59 -21.96
CA VAL A 575 -7.25 -33.62 -21.20
C VAL A 575 -6.42 -34.12 -20.01
N ALA A 576 -5.12 -34.37 -20.20
CA ALA A 576 -4.24 -34.82 -19.14
C ALA A 576 -4.15 -33.81 -17.98
N VAL A 577 -3.99 -32.52 -18.29
CA VAL A 577 -3.99 -31.45 -17.28
C VAL A 577 -5.34 -31.35 -16.58
N ALA A 578 -6.44 -31.42 -17.34
CA ALA A 578 -7.79 -31.35 -16.80
C ALA A 578 -8.08 -32.49 -15.82
N LEU A 579 -7.70 -33.72 -16.18
CA LEU A 579 -7.87 -34.89 -15.33
C LEU A 579 -7.01 -34.79 -14.07
N ALA A 580 -5.75 -34.39 -14.18
CA ALA A 580 -4.87 -34.26 -13.02
C ALA A 580 -5.45 -33.30 -11.97
N LEU A 581 -5.90 -32.12 -12.41
CA LEU A 581 -6.48 -31.11 -11.52
C LEU A 581 -7.84 -31.54 -10.94
N ASN A 582 -8.73 -32.11 -11.76
CA ASN A 582 -10.03 -32.56 -11.30
C ASN A 582 -9.92 -33.74 -10.32
N PHE A 583 -9.06 -34.73 -10.60
CA PHE A 583 -8.84 -35.86 -9.70
C PHE A 583 -8.19 -35.45 -8.39
N ALA A 584 -7.27 -34.48 -8.40
CA ALA A 584 -6.71 -33.93 -7.17
C ALA A 584 -7.80 -33.37 -6.24
N ASN A 585 -8.78 -32.64 -6.81
CA ASN A 585 -9.94 -32.17 -6.05
C ASN A 585 -10.85 -33.30 -5.57
N VAL A 586 -11.13 -34.30 -6.43
CA VAL A 586 -11.92 -35.48 -6.03
C VAL A 586 -11.28 -36.16 -4.82
N ILE A 587 -10.00 -36.51 -4.92
CA ILE A 587 -9.27 -37.22 -3.87
C ILE A 587 -9.26 -36.39 -2.57
N GLY A 588 -8.90 -35.11 -2.65
CA GLY A 588 -8.83 -34.23 -1.48
C GLY A 588 -10.16 -34.11 -0.75
N TYR A 589 -11.26 -33.89 -1.47
CA TYR A 589 -12.58 -33.74 -0.85
C TYR A 589 -13.18 -35.06 -0.37
N THR A 590 -13.03 -36.15 -1.12
CA THR A 590 -13.47 -37.48 -0.66
C THR A 590 -12.74 -37.88 0.63
N GLN A 591 -11.46 -37.54 0.77
CA GLN A 591 -10.71 -37.81 1.99
C GLN A 591 -11.15 -36.92 3.16
N CYS A 592 -11.43 -35.63 2.93
CA CYS A 592 -12.05 -34.76 3.93
C CYS A 592 -13.39 -35.31 4.45
N ASP A 593 -14.25 -35.79 3.54
CA ASP A 593 -15.57 -36.32 3.90
C ASP A 593 -15.45 -37.62 4.72
N LYS A 594 -14.48 -38.49 4.40
CA LYS A 594 -14.17 -39.68 5.20
C LYS A 594 -13.68 -39.31 6.60
N ASP A 595 -12.73 -38.38 6.72
CA ASP A 595 -12.19 -37.92 8.00
C ASP A 595 -13.28 -37.24 8.86
N ALA A 596 -14.14 -36.42 8.24
CA ALA A 596 -15.29 -35.80 8.89
C ALA A 596 -16.28 -36.84 9.44
N LYS A 597 -16.59 -37.89 8.66
CA LYS A 597 -17.48 -38.99 9.07
C LYS A 597 -16.85 -39.85 10.17
N GLN A 598 -15.54 -40.08 10.15
CA GLN A 598 -14.82 -40.80 11.20
C GLN A 598 -14.83 -40.03 12.53
N LYS A 599 -14.56 -38.71 12.48
CA LYS A 599 -14.67 -37.82 13.66
C LYS A 599 -16.09 -37.78 14.24
N TRP A 600 -17.12 -37.84 13.38
CA TRP A 600 -18.52 -37.97 13.82
C TRP A 600 -18.79 -39.31 14.50
N ALA A 601 -18.36 -40.43 13.90
CA ALA A 601 -18.56 -41.75 14.47
C ALA A 601 -17.86 -41.90 15.84
N SER A 602 -16.65 -41.36 16.00
CA SER A 602 -15.93 -41.37 17.28
C SER A 602 -16.55 -40.44 18.34
N GLY A 603 -17.03 -39.24 17.93
CA GLY A 603 -17.68 -38.29 18.84
C GLY A 603 -19.09 -38.72 19.28
N PHE A 604 -19.81 -39.44 18.42
CA PHE A 604 -21.09 -40.07 18.78
C PHE A 604 -20.89 -41.25 19.73
N ALA A 605 -19.85 -42.07 19.51
CA ALA A 605 -19.50 -43.15 20.44
C ALA A 605 -19.13 -42.63 21.85
N SER A 606 -18.38 -41.51 21.94
CA SER A 606 -18.04 -40.90 23.24
C SER A 606 -19.26 -40.30 23.95
N ASN A 607 -20.21 -39.71 23.21
CA ASN A 607 -21.43 -39.14 23.81
C ASN A 607 -22.46 -40.21 24.20
N VAL A 608 -22.50 -41.35 23.51
CA VAL A 608 -23.40 -42.47 23.85
C VAL A 608 -22.87 -43.33 25.00
N LEU A 609 -21.54 -43.43 25.17
CA LEU A 609 -20.93 -44.13 26.32
C LEU A 609 -20.88 -43.29 27.61
N GLY A 610 -21.05 -41.96 27.52
CA GLY A 610 -21.06 -41.03 28.66
C GLY A 610 -22.43 -40.79 29.32
N GLY A 611 -23.51 -41.31 28.73
CA GLY A 611 -24.87 -41.19 29.29
C GLY A 611 -25.23 -42.41 30.13
N SER A 612 -25.59 -42.19 31.40
CA SER A 612 -26.08 -43.24 32.29
C SER A 612 -27.39 -43.85 31.76
N GLY A 613 -27.30 -45.02 31.13
CA GLY A 613 -28.45 -45.87 30.79
C GLY A 613 -28.43 -46.39 29.36
N GLY A 614 -27.73 -47.50 29.12
CA GLY A 614 -27.77 -48.15 27.80
C GLY A 614 -26.82 -49.32 27.60
N GLY A 615 -26.48 -50.07 28.65
CA GLY A 615 -25.52 -51.18 28.64
C GLY A 615 -25.92 -52.44 27.84
N PHE A 616 -26.78 -52.33 26.82
CA PHE A 616 -27.23 -53.51 26.07
C PHE A 616 -27.25 -53.33 24.53
N MET A 617 -27.15 -52.10 24.01
CA MET A 617 -27.25 -51.84 22.57
C MET A 617 -25.88 -51.66 21.88
N GLY A 618 -24.81 -51.41 22.64
CA GLY A 618 -23.47 -51.12 22.11
C GLY A 618 -22.71 -52.33 21.54
N GLY A 619 -23.08 -53.55 21.95
CA GLY A 619 -22.43 -54.78 21.49
C GLY A 619 -22.90 -55.27 20.11
N LEU A 620 -24.10 -54.86 19.67
CA LEU A 620 -24.66 -55.28 18.38
C LEU A 620 -24.25 -54.36 17.22
N MET A 621 -24.01 -53.07 17.47
CA MET A 621 -23.61 -52.12 16.42
C MET A 621 -22.10 -52.18 16.07
N SER A 622 -21.22 -52.56 17.00
CA SER A 622 -19.77 -52.60 16.72
C SER A 622 -19.35 -53.78 15.81
N ARG A 623 -20.12 -54.88 15.83
CA ARG A 623 -19.91 -56.02 14.94
C ARG A 623 -20.39 -55.79 13.49
N GLY A 624 -21.28 -54.83 13.26
CA GLY A 624 -21.73 -54.46 11.91
C GLY A 624 -20.75 -53.54 11.17
N ILE A 625 -20.15 -52.59 11.88
CA ILE A 625 -19.30 -51.55 11.28
C ILE A 625 -17.88 -52.06 10.99
N SER A 626 -17.34 -52.97 11.81
CA SER A 626 -16.02 -53.59 11.55
C SER A 626 -15.99 -54.48 10.30
N ARG A 627 -17.14 -54.99 9.84
CA ARG A 627 -17.23 -55.82 8.63
C ARG A 627 -17.31 -55.02 7.32
N MET A 628 -17.66 -53.74 7.35
CA MET A 628 -17.70 -52.89 6.14
C MET A 628 -16.40 -52.14 5.86
N ALA A 629 -15.55 -51.94 6.86
CA ALA A 629 -14.30 -51.18 6.71
C ALA A 629 -13.10 -52.02 6.21
N GLY A 630 -13.26 -53.34 6.08
CA GLY A 630 -12.18 -54.27 5.71
C GLY A 630 -12.14 -54.72 4.25
N SER A 631 -12.94 -54.14 3.35
CA SER A 631 -12.90 -54.50 1.92
C SER A 631 -13.03 -53.29 1.01
N MET A 632 -11.94 -52.54 0.86
CA MET A 632 -11.42 -52.02 -0.42
C MET A 632 -10.28 -51.06 -0.10
N PHE A 633 -9.09 -51.52 -0.45
CA PHE A 633 -7.77 -50.89 -0.34
C PHE A 633 -7.10 -50.92 1.04
#